data_AF-A0A917MI64-F1
#
_entry.id   AF-A0A917MI64-F1
#
_cell.length_a   1.000
_cell.length_b   1.000
_cell.length_c   1.000
_cell.angle_alpha   90.00
_cell.angle_beta   90.00
_cell.angle_gamma   90.00
#
_symmetry.space_group_name_H-M   'P 1'
#
loop_
_entity.id
_entity.type
_entity.pdbx_description
1 polymer ?
#
loop_
_entity_poly.entity_id
_entity_poly.type
_entity_poly.pdbx_seq_one_letter_code
_entity_poly.pdbx_strand_id
1 'polypeptide(L)'
;MPPKAQTREMRPLRVRHEPPTLEEAMFAAQGLTDDVDQQVHIVAGLMELAAEDVRPQVEKLVASTARAIAQGRSVATVESRSGAPRTVVVEKTRRFKVSVPPRTVIDLTRRAPAN
;
A
#
# COMPACT_ATOMS: atom_id res chain seq x y z
N MET A 1 -41.81 17.68 -23.63
CA MET A 1 -40.48 18.18 -23.24
C MET A 1 -40.47 18.41 -21.74
N PRO A 2 -39.52 17.86 -20.97
CA PRO A 2 -39.39 18.19 -19.56
C PRO A 2 -38.94 19.65 -19.39
N PRO A 3 -39.40 20.37 -18.35
CA PRO A 3 -38.96 21.73 -18.09
C PRO A 3 -37.47 21.74 -17.74
N LYS A 4 -36.69 22.64 -18.36
CA LYS A 4 -35.28 22.83 -18.01
C LYS A 4 -35.19 23.31 -16.57
N ALA A 5 -34.53 22.53 -15.71
CA ALA A 5 -34.26 22.93 -14.34
C ALA A 5 -33.40 24.20 -14.35
N GLN A 6 -33.90 25.26 -13.71
CA GLN A 6 -33.15 26.50 -13.51
C GLN A 6 -32.03 26.19 -12.52
N THR A 7 -30.77 26.20 -12.98
CA THR A 7 -29.59 26.08 -12.12
C THR A 7 -29.66 27.22 -11.10
N ARG A 8 -30.03 26.90 -9.87
CA ARG A 8 -29.96 27.88 -8.78
C ARG A 8 -28.50 28.28 -8.65
N GLU A 9 -28.20 29.57 -8.69
CA GLU A 9 -26.87 30.07 -8.33
C GLU A 9 -26.56 29.59 -6.91
N MET A 10 -25.73 28.55 -6.83
CA MET A 10 -25.29 27.99 -5.57
C MET A 10 -24.27 28.98 -5.00
N ARG A 11 -24.50 29.42 -3.76
CA ARG A 11 -23.53 30.23 -3.04
C ARG A 11 -22.20 29.48 -2.96
N PRO A 12 -21.04 30.16 -3.06
CA PRO A 12 -19.74 29.51 -2.96
C PRO A 12 -19.66 28.67 -1.69
N LEU A 13 -19.30 27.39 -1.83
CA LEU A 13 -19.08 26.51 -0.69
C LEU A 13 -17.88 27.04 0.11
N ARG A 14 -18.05 27.20 1.42
CA ARG A 14 -16.96 27.58 2.32
C ARG A 14 -16.16 26.32 2.63
N VAL A 15 -14.98 26.19 2.01
CA VAL A 15 -14.04 25.09 2.26
C VAL A 15 -13.08 25.49 3.37
N ARG A 16 -12.86 24.61 4.35
CA ARG A 16 -11.79 24.79 5.35
C ARG A 16 -10.46 24.50 4.67
N HIS A 17 -9.52 25.44 4.80
CA HIS A 17 -8.17 25.25 4.30
C HIS A 17 -7.27 24.80 5.45
N GLU A 18 -6.88 23.53 5.44
CA GLU A 18 -5.88 22.97 6.35
C GLU A 18 -4.68 22.59 5.47
N PRO A 19 -3.52 23.25 5.63
CA PRO A 19 -2.35 22.95 4.81
C PRO A 19 -1.88 21.51 5.09
N PRO A 20 -1.33 20.81 4.08
CA PRO A 20 -0.85 19.43 4.28
C PRO A 20 0.28 19.40 5.31
N THR A 21 0.34 18.31 6.06
CA THR A 21 1.50 18.02 6.91
C THR A 21 2.65 17.45 6.08
N LEU A 22 3.88 17.53 6.60
CA LEU A 22 5.06 17.00 5.91
C LEU A 22 4.96 15.48 5.68
N GLU A 23 4.36 14.75 6.61
CA GLU A 23 4.16 13.30 6.49
C GLU A 23 3.16 12.96 5.37
N GLU A 24 2.08 13.72 5.24
CA GLU A 24 1.09 13.56 4.17
C GLU A 24 1.69 13.91 2.80
N ALA A 25 2.51 14.95 2.73
CA ALA A 25 3.22 15.31 1.50
C ALA A 25 4.23 14.21 1.09
N MET A 26 5.02 13.67 2.03
CA MET A 26 5.91 12.54 1.77
C MET A 26 5.15 11.30 1.29
N PHE A 27 4.02 11.00 1.95
CA PHE A 27 3.16 9.89 1.56
C PHE A 27 2.62 10.05 0.13
N ALA A 28 2.14 11.24 -0.22
CA ALA A 28 1.65 11.54 -1.56
C ALA A 28 2.76 11.43 -2.63
N ALA A 29 3.96 11.96 -2.34
CA ALA A 29 5.09 11.90 -3.27
C ALA A 29 5.56 10.46 -3.53
N GLN A 30 5.59 9.61 -2.49
CA GLN A 30 5.92 8.20 -2.63
C GLN A 30 4.90 7.44 -3.50
N GLY A 31 3.64 7.87 -3.52
CA GLY A 31 2.63 7.33 -4.42
C GLY A 31 2.81 7.75 -5.89
N LEU A 32 3.64 8.76 -6.18
CA LEU A 32 3.82 9.32 -7.50
C LEU A 32 5.13 8.88 -8.17
N THR A 33 6.20 8.67 -7.40
CA THR A 33 7.52 8.28 -7.91
C THR A 33 8.34 7.54 -6.86
N ASP A 34 9.23 6.65 -7.29
CA ASP A 34 10.20 5.94 -6.44
C ASP A 34 11.57 6.64 -6.38
N ASP A 35 11.80 7.66 -7.21
CA ASP A 35 13.05 8.44 -7.25
C ASP A 35 13.08 9.45 -6.08
N VAL A 36 14.10 9.33 -5.23
CA VAL A 36 14.28 10.18 -4.04
C VAL A 36 14.44 11.66 -4.40
N ASP A 37 15.17 11.98 -5.46
CA ASP A 37 15.38 13.37 -5.86
C ASP A 37 14.07 14.01 -6.34
N GLN A 38 13.25 13.25 -7.06
CA GLN A 38 11.92 13.69 -7.47
C GLN A 38 10.96 13.80 -6.28
N GLN A 39 10.97 12.84 -5.34
CA GLN A 39 10.16 12.90 -4.13
C GLN A 39 10.47 14.17 -3.32
N VAL A 40 11.76 14.49 -3.12
CA VAL A 40 12.17 15.71 -2.41
C VAL A 40 11.62 16.95 -3.09
N HIS A 41 11.69 17.04 -4.42
CA HIS A 41 11.19 18.19 -5.15
C HIS A 41 9.66 18.35 -5.05
N ILE A 42 8.92 17.24 -5.12
CA ILE A 42 7.46 17.24 -4.96
C ILE A 42 7.07 17.70 -3.55
N VAL A 43 7.71 17.15 -2.52
CA VAL A 43 7.42 17.50 -1.11
C VAL A 43 7.76 18.97 -0.85
N ALA A 44 8.91 19.45 -1.34
CA ALA A 44 9.29 20.86 -1.25
C ALA A 44 8.23 21.79 -1.88
N GLY A 45 7.71 21.42 -3.06
CA GLY A 45 6.65 22.16 -3.72
C GLY A 45 5.30 22.13 -2.98
N LEU A 46 4.95 20.99 -2.36
CA LEU A 46 3.72 20.86 -1.56
C LEU A 46 3.77 21.62 -0.24
N MET A 47 4.96 21.70 0.37
CA MET A 47 5.16 22.33 1.68
C MET A 47 5.66 23.78 1.61
N GLU A 48 5.98 24.26 0.42
CA GLU A 48 6.60 25.58 0.19
C GLU A 48 7.93 25.75 0.96
N LEU A 49 8.72 24.67 1.05
CA LEU A 49 10.01 24.64 1.74
C LEU A 49 11.17 24.47 0.75
N ALA A 50 12.39 24.76 1.18
CA ALA A 50 13.57 24.44 0.38
C ALA A 50 13.79 22.92 0.32
N ALA A 51 14.27 22.43 -0.82
CA ALA A 51 14.58 21.01 -1.01
C ALA A 51 15.56 20.48 0.04
N GLU A 52 16.45 21.35 0.53
CA GLU A 52 17.55 20.98 1.42
C GLU A 52 17.06 20.70 2.84
N ASP A 53 15.95 21.34 3.24
CA ASP A 53 15.29 21.11 4.52
C ASP A 53 14.45 19.82 4.51
N VAL A 54 13.97 19.44 3.32
CA VAL A 54 13.08 18.28 3.10
C VAL A 54 13.87 16.99 2.88
N ARG A 55 14.99 17.06 2.16
CA ARG A 55 15.87 15.91 1.84
C ARG A 55 16.14 14.98 3.03
N PRO A 56 16.59 15.46 4.21
CA PRO A 56 16.89 14.55 5.33
C PRO A 56 15.65 13.79 5.84
N GLN A 57 14.45 14.34 5.68
CA GLN A 57 13.20 13.70 6.12
C GLN A 57 12.81 12.57 5.16
N VAL A 58 12.92 12.81 3.85
CA VAL A 58 12.64 11.80 2.82
C VAL A 58 13.66 10.66 2.89
N GLU A 59 14.95 10.97 3.00
CA GLU A 59 16.01 9.95 3.13
C GLU A 59 15.80 9.07 4.37
N LYS A 60 15.41 9.67 5.50
CA LYS A 60 15.07 8.94 6.73
C LYS A 60 13.88 8.00 6.51
N LEU A 61 12.84 8.45 5.81
CA LEU A 61 11.66 7.63 5.48
C LEU A 61 12.04 6.42 4.62
N VAL A 62 12.81 6.64 3.55
CA VAL A 62 13.29 5.60 2.64
C VAL A 62 14.16 4.58 3.38
N ALA A 63 15.11 5.03 4.20
CA ALA A 63 15.97 4.15 5.00
C ALA A 63 15.15 3.30 5.99
N SER A 64 14.14 3.88 6.63
CA SER A 64 13.26 3.17 7.57
C SER A 64 12.42 2.09 6.85
N THR A 65 11.93 2.41 5.65
CA THR A 65 11.15 1.49 4.81
C THR A 65 12.02 0.33 4.33
N ALA A 66 13.22 0.62 3.81
CA ALA A 66 14.19 -0.40 3.39
C ALA A 66 14.56 -1.34 4.54
N ARG A 67 14.77 -0.80 5.75
CA ARG A 67 15.05 -1.61 6.95
C ARG A 67 13.89 -2.54 7.32
N ALA A 68 12.65 -2.06 7.22
CA ALA A 68 11.47 -2.90 7.49
C ALA A 68 11.38 -4.07 6.49
N ILE A 69 11.61 -3.80 5.21
CA ILE A 69 11.62 -4.82 4.15
C ILE A 69 12.73 -5.85 4.38
N ALA A 70 13.95 -5.40 4.68
CA ALA A 70 15.09 -6.29 4.95
C ALA A 70 14.85 -7.24 6.13
N GLN A 71 14.04 -6.81 7.11
CA GLN A 71 13.62 -7.64 8.25
C GLN A 71 12.47 -8.60 7.91
N GLY A 72 12.10 -8.75 6.64
CA GLY A 72 11.07 -9.67 6.18
C GLY A 72 9.64 -9.24 6.53
N ARG A 73 9.43 -7.99 6.94
CA ARG A 73 8.11 -7.42 7.17
C ARG A 73 7.55 -6.94 5.85
N SER A 74 6.44 -7.51 5.38
CA SER A 74 5.71 -6.91 4.27
C SER A 74 4.89 -5.76 4.82
N VAL A 75 5.26 -4.55 4.42
CA VAL A 75 4.54 -3.31 4.73
C VAL A 75 3.58 -3.08 3.57
N ALA A 76 2.29 -3.31 3.82
CA ALA A 76 1.23 -2.94 2.88
C ALA A 76 0.49 -1.75 3.47
N THR A 77 0.46 -0.64 2.74
CA THR A 77 -0.37 0.51 3.10
C THR A 77 -1.74 0.32 2.47
N VAL A 78 -2.77 0.20 3.30
CA VAL A 78 -4.16 0.06 2.85
C VAL A 78 -4.90 1.33 3.21
N GLU A 79 -5.47 1.99 2.20
CA GLU A 79 -6.41 3.10 2.42
C GLU A 79 -7.69 2.56 3.05
N SER A 80 -7.97 2.96 4.29
CA SER A 80 -9.26 2.67 4.91
C SER A 80 -10.34 3.52 4.25
N ARG A 81 -11.58 3.01 4.16
CA ARG A 81 -12.77 3.80 3.77
C ARG A 81 -12.97 5.09 4.60
N SER A 82 -12.28 5.22 5.73
CA SER A 82 -12.26 6.40 6.60
C SER A 82 -11.17 7.44 6.24
N GLY A 83 -10.34 7.23 5.21
CA GLY A 83 -9.27 8.15 4.81
C GLY A 83 -8.02 8.17 5.69
N ALA A 84 -7.99 7.43 6.80
CA ALA A 84 -6.82 7.33 7.67
C ALA A 84 -5.87 6.22 7.18
N PRO A 85 -4.56 6.51 7.00
CA PRO A 85 -3.58 5.49 6.64
C PRO A 85 -3.39 4.51 7.81
N ARG A 86 -3.51 3.21 7.53
CA ARG A 86 -3.22 2.16 8.52
C ARG A 86 -2.11 1.27 8.01
N THR A 87 -0.99 1.25 8.75
CA THR A 87 0.14 0.36 8.49
C THR A 87 -0.19 -1.04 9.01
N VAL A 88 -0.33 -2.01 8.11
CA VAL A 88 -0.49 -3.43 8.47
C VAL A 88 0.84 -4.14 8.29
N VAL A 89 1.40 -4.65 9.39
CA VAL A 89 2.60 -5.50 9.37
C VAL A 89 2.16 -6.95 9.28
N VAL A 90 2.43 -7.61 8.16
CA VAL A 90 2.15 -9.04 7.99
C VAL A 90 3.45 -9.84 8.17
N GLU A 91 3.44 -10.76 9.13
CA GLU A 91 4.48 -11.77 9.27
C GLU A 91 4.08 -13.00 8.42
N LYS A 92 4.83 -13.28 7.35
CA LYS A 92 4.60 -14.47 6.53
C LYS A 92 5.22 -15.70 7.18
N THR A 93 4.48 -16.37 8.06
CA THR A 93 4.89 -17.68 8.59
C THR A 93 5.05 -18.68 7.44
N ARG A 94 6.25 -19.25 7.26
CA ARG A 94 6.52 -20.26 6.23
C ARG A 94 5.64 -21.48 6.53
N ARG A 95 4.65 -21.74 5.67
CA ARG A 95 3.75 -22.89 5.81
C ARG A 95 4.58 -24.17 5.86
N PHE A 96 4.30 -25.03 6.83
CA PHE A 96 4.85 -26.37 6.95
C PHE A 96 4.79 -27.09 5.60
N LYS A 97 5.90 -27.72 5.19
CA LYS A 97 5.90 -28.63 4.04
C LYS A 97 5.03 -29.84 4.43
N VAL A 98 3.78 -29.86 3.98
CA VAL A 98 2.96 -31.07 4.08
C VAL A 98 3.56 -32.10 3.13
N SER A 99 4.31 -33.05 3.68
CA SER A 99 4.74 -34.24 2.97
C SER A 99 3.51 -35.14 2.79
N VAL A 100 2.89 -35.09 1.61
CA VAL A 100 1.83 -36.03 1.25
C VAL A 100 2.51 -37.36 0.89
N PRO A 101 2.33 -38.45 1.67
CA PRO A 101 2.87 -39.74 1.25
C PRO A 101 2.16 -40.22 -0.02
N PRO A 102 2.86 -40.92 -0.94
CA PRO A 102 2.23 -41.44 -2.15
C PRO A 102 1.12 -42.43 -1.76
N ARG A 103 -0.05 -42.29 -2.40
CA ARG A 103 -1.18 -43.19 -2.26
C ARG A 103 -0.76 -44.60 -2.65
N THR A 104 -0.81 -45.55 -1.71
CA THR A 104 -0.66 -46.96 -2.00
C THR A 104 -1.84 -47.41 -2.86
N VAL A 105 -1.58 -47.74 -4.13
CA VAL A 105 -2.54 -48.42 -4.99
C VAL A 105 -2.65 -49.86 -4.48
N ILE A 106 -3.81 -50.22 -3.93
CA ILE A 106 -4.11 -51.61 -3.59
C ILE A 106 -4.37 -52.33 -4.92
N ASP A 107 -3.45 -53.20 -5.31
CA ASP A 107 -3.57 -54.02 -6.52
C ASP A 107 -4.63 -55.10 -6.28
N LEU A 108 -5.82 -54.90 -6.87
CA LEU A 108 -6.97 -55.79 -6.73
C LEU A 108 -6.95 -56.96 -7.73
N THR A 109 -5.83 -57.21 -8.41
CA THR A 109 -5.74 -58.29 -9.41
C THR A 109 -5.11 -59.57 -8.86
N ARG A 110 -5.76 -60.19 -7.86
CA ARG A 110 -5.66 -61.65 -7.65
C ARG A 110 -7.03 -62.25 -7.37
N ARG A 111 -7.79 -62.44 -8.44
CA ARG A 111 -8.81 -63.50 -8.51
C ARG A 111 -8.41 -64.44 -9.63
N ALA A 112 -7.58 -65.43 -9.30
CA ALA A 112 -7.40 -66.61 -10.13
C ALA A 112 -8.45 -67.66 -9.69
N PRO A 113 -9.25 -68.23 -10.61
CA PRO A 113 -10.10 -69.37 -10.33
C PRO A 113 -9.38 -70.71 -10.64
N ALA A 114 -10.00 -71.80 -10.18
CA ALA A 114 -9.65 -73.23 -10.30
C ALA A 114 -8.86 -73.79 -9.10
N ASN A 115 -9.21 -74.94 -8.51
CA ASN A 115 -10.05 -76.07 -8.95
C ASN A 115 -10.70 -76.70 -7.70
#